data_AF-A0A086PUF8-F1
#
_entry.id   AF-A0A086PUF8-F1
#
_cell.length_a   1.000
_cell.length_b   1.000
_cell.length_c   1.000
_cell.angle_alpha   90.00
_cell.angle_beta   90.00
_cell.angle_gamma   90.00
#
_symmetry.space_group_name_H-M   'P 1'
#
loop_
_entity.id
_entity.type
_entity.pdbx_description
1 polymer ?
#
loop_
_entity_poly.entity_id
_entity_poly.type
_entity_poly.pdbx_seq_one_letter_code
_entity_poly.pdbx_strand_id
1 'polypeptide(L)'
;MVEKVFAFSVVWSLGASVDAASRPLVDRCIRQIEPSFPPGHLVYDYFLNYEKQDWKLWEDRLPSQYRPFEGTPFHKIIVPTVDVLRNGHVLSGLILHRRHALCVGQTGTGKTSSILTTVMQELPESTHATLIINFSAQTSSKKTQQIIEGKLEKRVKDKYGPPGNKRLACFVDDLNLPRKDTFGSQPPLELLRQLIDYGCWYDRGKQTVKYVQDTQILAAMGPPGGGRSVIPARLQSRFNLLNFTEPDEQQVKRIFNALAIHKFSDFREDIKTNAENLAAATISLFEQVRERFLPKPDKPHYLFNMRDMSRVFQGIYQAEPHVYEDRDSILRLWLHECMRVFHDRLASEEDRGELLHILDGVLDKTLQMGVKDICRAEKDLIFVALPFDSTPGAEASYDEVSDKQMLKTFLTAKLEEYNERSLRGRMPVVLFKDAIEHCCRIFRILCLPNGHATLVGVGGSGRHSLTLFACFLADQQCFQIEVNRDYGHPEFQEDLKKLYNATGVDGKRTTFLLSDANILSESFIEDVHNMLSSGEVSNLFTTDEFSAISAELEKAAKAAGVNPSNRDAMHDFFLSRVRENLHIVFCVRPIGQQLRDYC
;
A
#
# COMPACT_ATOMS: atom_id res chain seq x y z
N MET A 1 -11.68 41.17 -1.87
CA MET A 1 -11.40 39.97 -1.05
C MET A 1 -12.52 38.94 -1.14
N VAL A 2 -13.78 39.28 -0.82
CA VAL A 2 -14.93 38.35 -0.88
C VAL A 2 -15.11 37.72 -2.26
N GLU A 3 -14.97 38.50 -3.33
CA GLU A 3 -15.04 38.02 -4.72
C GLU A 3 -13.98 36.95 -5.00
N LYS A 4 -12.70 37.21 -4.68
CA LYS A 4 -11.62 36.21 -4.79
C LYS A 4 -11.88 34.94 -3.96
N VAL A 5 -12.40 35.08 -2.74
CA VAL A 5 -12.79 33.93 -1.90
C VAL A 5 -13.91 33.12 -2.55
N PHE A 6 -14.91 33.80 -3.10
CA PHE A 6 -16.01 33.17 -3.81
C PHE A 6 -15.51 32.44 -5.06
N ALA A 7 -14.65 33.07 -5.87
CA ALA A 7 -14.03 32.46 -7.04
C ALA A 7 -13.22 31.21 -6.68
N PHE A 8 -12.39 31.28 -5.62
CA PHE A 8 -11.68 30.11 -5.10
C PHE A 8 -12.65 28.99 -4.68
N SER A 9 -13.75 29.35 -4.02
CA SER A 9 -14.77 28.40 -3.60
C SER A 9 -15.47 27.74 -4.80
N VAL A 10 -15.69 28.47 -5.89
CA VAL A 10 -16.27 27.93 -7.15
C VAL A 10 -15.31 26.94 -7.81
N VAL A 11 -14.03 27.28 -7.90
CA VAL A 11 -12.97 26.38 -8.42
C VAL A 11 -12.99 25.05 -7.65
N TRP A 12 -13.02 25.10 -6.32
CA TRP A 12 -12.90 23.93 -5.46
C TRP A 12 -14.23 23.27 -5.03
N SER A 13 -15.35 23.70 -5.62
CA SER A 13 -16.65 23.04 -5.46
C SER A 13 -17.14 22.46 -6.80
N LEU A 14 -17.40 23.31 -7.79
CA LEU A 14 -17.86 22.90 -9.12
C LEU A 14 -16.71 22.38 -9.97
N GLY A 15 -15.56 23.06 -9.91
CA GLY A 15 -14.37 22.67 -10.66
C GLY A 15 -13.61 21.49 -10.05
N ALA A 16 -13.90 21.09 -8.81
CA ALA A 16 -13.14 20.04 -8.14
C ALA A 16 -13.47 18.62 -8.65
N SER A 17 -14.62 18.43 -9.29
CA SER A 17 -15.07 17.11 -9.76
C SER A 17 -14.52 16.70 -11.13
N VAL A 18 -13.82 17.60 -11.82
CA VAL A 18 -13.42 17.39 -13.22
C VAL A 18 -12.07 16.66 -13.34
N ASP A 19 -11.86 15.95 -14.45
CA ASP A 19 -10.60 15.28 -14.74
C ASP A 19 -9.50 16.24 -15.22
N ALA A 20 -8.28 15.72 -15.37
CA ALA A 20 -7.12 16.51 -15.77
C ALA A 20 -7.32 17.19 -17.14
N ALA A 21 -7.96 16.49 -18.09
CA ALA A 21 -8.23 17.01 -19.43
C ALA A 21 -9.29 18.13 -19.42
N SER A 22 -10.21 18.12 -18.45
CA SER A 22 -11.28 19.10 -18.31
C SER A 22 -10.87 20.33 -17.50
N ARG A 23 -9.83 20.26 -16.65
CA ARG A 23 -9.35 21.41 -15.86
C ARG A 23 -9.02 22.65 -16.72
N PRO A 24 -8.35 22.55 -17.89
CA PRO A 24 -8.15 23.70 -18.78
C PRO A 24 -9.45 24.30 -19.35
N LEU A 25 -10.51 23.49 -19.51
CA LEU A 25 -11.81 24.00 -19.95
C LEU A 25 -12.47 24.83 -18.85
N VAL A 26 -12.45 24.32 -17.62
CA VAL A 26 -12.97 25.03 -16.44
C VAL A 26 -12.17 26.29 -16.15
N ASP A 27 -10.84 26.24 -16.26
CA ASP A 27 -9.95 27.40 -16.13
C ASP A 27 -10.41 28.56 -17.04
N ARG A 28 -10.62 28.28 -18.33
CA ARG A 28 -11.09 29.29 -19.30
C ARG A 28 -12.44 29.88 -18.89
N CYS A 29 -13.39 29.06 -18.46
CA CYS A 29 -14.71 29.53 -18.03
C CYS A 29 -14.64 30.39 -16.76
N ILE A 30 -13.84 29.99 -15.77
CA ILE A 30 -13.70 30.74 -14.51
C ILE A 30 -13.00 32.06 -14.75
N ARG A 31 -11.96 32.10 -15.60
CA ARG A 31 -11.25 33.33 -15.95
C ARG A 31 -12.09 34.35 -16.72
N GLN A 32 -13.13 33.90 -17.44
CA GLN A 32 -14.11 34.80 -18.05
C GLN A 32 -14.99 35.51 -17.02
N ILE A 33 -15.25 34.85 -15.88
CA ILE A 33 -16.07 35.39 -14.79
C ILE A 33 -15.22 36.23 -13.84
N GLU A 34 -14.03 35.74 -13.50
CA GLU A 34 -13.09 36.33 -12.55
C GLU A 34 -11.71 36.51 -13.21
N PRO A 35 -11.39 37.70 -13.75
CA PRO A 35 -10.14 37.93 -14.45
C PRO A 35 -8.95 38.18 -13.52
N SER A 36 -9.14 38.22 -12.19
CA SER A 36 -8.04 38.52 -11.26
C SER A 36 -7.00 37.41 -11.09
N PHE A 37 -7.24 36.19 -11.58
CA PHE A 37 -6.26 35.12 -11.54
C PHE A 37 -5.03 35.45 -12.41
N PRO A 38 -3.80 35.34 -11.90
CA PRO A 38 -2.60 35.61 -12.69
C PRO A 38 -2.49 34.71 -13.94
N PRO A 39 -1.87 35.18 -15.03
CA PRO A 39 -1.64 34.38 -16.23
C PRO A 39 -0.53 33.34 -16.00
N GLY A 40 -0.43 32.34 -16.89
CA GLY A 40 0.70 31.39 -16.95
C GLY A 40 0.45 30.00 -16.35
N HIS A 41 -0.47 29.87 -15.39
CA HIS A 41 -0.86 28.60 -14.77
C HIS A 41 -2.38 28.46 -14.71
N LEU A 42 -2.91 27.29 -14.37
CA LEU A 42 -4.35 27.11 -14.24
C LEU A 42 -4.86 27.75 -12.94
N VAL A 43 -6.14 28.11 -12.89
CA VAL A 43 -6.80 28.60 -11.65
C VAL A 43 -6.63 27.65 -10.46
N TYR A 44 -6.42 26.34 -10.72
CA TYR A 44 -6.18 25.30 -9.70
C TYR A 44 -4.78 25.34 -9.08
N ASP A 45 -3.84 26.05 -9.71
CA ASP A 45 -2.45 26.15 -9.26
C ASP A 45 -2.24 27.35 -8.33
N TYR A 46 -3.28 28.16 -8.15
CA TYR A 46 -3.29 29.31 -7.25
C TYR A 46 -4.07 29.04 -5.95
N PHE A 47 -3.60 29.63 -4.86
CA PHE A 47 -4.33 29.79 -3.60
C PHE A 47 -4.46 31.28 -3.26
N LEU A 48 -5.47 31.62 -2.45
CA LEU A 48 -5.63 32.97 -1.96
C LEU A 48 -4.79 33.18 -0.70
N ASN A 49 -3.81 34.09 -0.76
CA ASN A 49 -3.09 34.54 0.43
C ASN A 49 -3.92 35.60 1.14
N TYR A 50 -4.45 35.29 2.33
CA TYR A 50 -5.32 36.19 3.08
C TYR A 50 -4.63 37.45 3.60
N GLU A 51 -3.33 37.37 3.91
CA GLU A 51 -2.55 38.52 4.40
C GLU A 51 -2.30 39.54 3.29
N LYS A 52 -1.89 39.06 2.11
CA LYS A 52 -1.63 39.89 0.92
C LYS A 52 -2.88 40.17 0.10
N GLN A 53 -4.00 39.51 0.42
CA GLN A 53 -5.27 39.55 -0.31
C GLN A 53 -5.13 39.27 -1.81
N ASP A 54 -4.18 38.40 -2.16
CA ASP A 54 -3.83 38.13 -3.56
C ASP A 54 -3.52 36.66 -3.84
N TRP A 55 -3.57 36.31 -5.12
CA TRP A 55 -3.30 34.97 -5.60
C TRP A 55 -1.80 34.66 -5.52
N LYS A 56 -1.48 33.46 -5.05
CA LYS A 56 -0.11 32.91 -5.03
C LYS A 56 -0.10 31.49 -5.52
N LEU A 57 1.04 31.02 -6.04
CA LEU A 57 1.17 29.66 -6.54
C LEU A 57 1.28 28.69 -5.36
N TRP A 58 0.60 27.55 -5.45
CA TRP A 58 0.80 26.45 -4.49
C TRP A 58 2.26 25.99 -4.45
N GLU A 59 2.97 26.11 -5.57
CA GLU A 59 4.39 25.82 -5.68
C GLU A 59 5.25 26.65 -4.71
N ASP A 60 4.86 27.90 -4.41
CA ASP A 60 5.56 28.76 -3.45
C ASP A 60 5.55 28.20 -2.01
N ARG A 61 4.64 27.26 -1.71
CA ARG A 61 4.55 26.58 -0.41
C ARG A 61 5.34 25.28 -0.36
N LEU A 62 5.88 24.82 -1.49
CA LEU A 62 6.69 23.61 -1.52
C LEU A 62 8.10 23.91 -1.00
N PRO A 63 8.71 22.97 -0.26
CA PRO A 63 10.12 23.09 0.09
C PRO A 63 10.96 23.04 -1.19
N SER A 64 11.95 23.92 -1.31
CA SER A 64 12.86 23.97 -2.47
C SER A 64 13.73 22.71 -2.58
N GLN A 65 14.12 22.13 -1.45
CA GLN A 65 14.80 20.83 -1.38
C GLN A 65 14.15 19.98 -0.29
N TYR A 66 13.31 19.03 -0.69
CA TYR A 66 12.74 18.06 0.24
C TYR A 66 13.78 16.98 0.53
N ARG A 67 14.02 16.71 1.82
CA ARG A 67 14.75 15.53 2.28
C ARG A 67 13.91 14.84 3.37
N PRO A 68 13.65 13.53 3.24
CA PRO A 68 13.13 12.74 4.34
C PRO A 68 14.00 12.87 5.59
N PHE A 69 13.40 12.79 6.77
CA PHE A 69 14.16 12.75 8.03
C PHE A 69 14.96 11.44 8.11
N GLU A 70 16.16 11.51 8.68
CA GLU A 70 16.98 10.33 8.94
C GLU A 70 16.22 9.27 9.75
N GLY A 71 16.37 7.99 9.36
CA GLY A 71 15.68 6.88 10.00
C GLY A 71 14.20 6.71 9.62
N THR A 72 13.64 7.56 8.76
CA THR A 72 12.25 7.37 8.27
C THR A 72 12.17 6.10 7.41
N PRO A 73 11.33 5.10 7.78
CA PRO A 73 11.14 3.92 6.95
C PRO A 73 10.61 4.29 5.56
N PHE A 74 11.10 3.61 4.52
CA PHE A 74 10.77 3.93 3.11
C PHE A 74 9.26 4.06 2.86
N HIS A 75 8.46 3.13 3.39
CA HIS A 75 7.00 3.12 3.22
C HIS A 75 6.27 4.30 3.91
N LYS A 76 6.94 5.05 4.79
CA LYS A 76 6.42 6.27 5.44
C LYS A 76 6.87 7.56 4.75
N ILE A 77 7.77 7.49 3.76
CA ILE A 77 8.26 8.68 3.05
C ILE A 77 7.15 9.22 2.14
N ILE A 78 6.74 10.47 2.38
CA ILE A 78 5.77 11.19 1.54
C ILE A 78 6.45 12.44 1.00
N VAL A 79 6.75 12.47 -0.30
CA VAL A 79 7.31 13.66 -0.95
C VAL A 79 6.19 14.70 -1.14
N PRO A 80 6.33 15.93 -0.61
CA PRO A 80 5.35 16.99 -0.81
C PRO A 80 5.24 17.39 -2.29
N THR A 81 4.01 17.41 -2.79
CA THR A 81 3.64 17.84 -4.16
C THR A 81 2.56 18.91 -4.13
N VAL A 82 2.40 19.63 -5.24
CA VAL A 82 1.34 20.64 -5.38
C VAL A 82 -0.04 20.02 -5.14
N ASP A 83 -0.25 18.81 -5.66
CA ASP A 83 -1.51 18.08 -5.50
C ASP A 83 -1.81 17.74 -4.04
N VAL A 84 -0.83 17.25 -3.29
CA VAL A 84 -1.01 16.93 -1.86
C VAL A 84 -1.34 18.20 -1.08
N LEU A 85 -0.65 19.31 -1.35
CA LEU A 85 -0.90 20.58 -0.68
C LEU A 85 -2.30 21.14 -0.98
N ARG A 86 -2.69 21.23 -2.25
CA ARG A 86 -3.98 21.83 -2.62
C ARG A 86 -5.16 20.97 -2.20
N ASN A 87 -5.09 19.65 -2.42
CA ASN A 87 -6.17 18.76 -2.01
C ASN A 87 -6.25 18.68 -0.49
N GLY A 88 -5.11 18.63 0.20
CA GLY A 88 -5.02 18.70 1.65
C GLY A 88 -5.66 19.97 2.21
N HIS A 89 -5.41 21.13 1.60
CA HIS A 89 -6.03 22.39 2.03
C HIS A 89 -7.57 22.37 1.94
N VAL A 90 -8.12 21.90 0.81
CA VAL A 90 -9.58 21.82 0.63
C VAL A 90 -10.19 20.77 1.58
N LEU A 91 -9.54 19.61 1.72
CA LEU A 91 -9.95 18.57 2.66
C LEU A 91 -9.94 19.07 4.10
N SER A 92 -8.92 19.82 4.50
CA SER A 92 -8.81 20.42 5.84
C SER A 92 -10.02 21.30 6.13
N GLY A 93 -10.41 22.17 5.20
CA GLY A 93 -11.60 23.00 5.31
C GLY A 93 -12.88 22.18 5.48
N LEU A 94 -13.08 21.13 4.66
CA LEU A 94 -14.23 20.24 4.76
C LEU A 94 -14.26 19.49 6.11
N ILE A 95 -13.10 19.00 6.55
CA ILE A 95 -12.94 18.27 7.81
C ILE A 95 -13.28 19.16 9.01
N LEU A 96 -12.64 20.32 9.13
CA LEU A 96 -12.85 21.26 10.24
C LEU A 96 -14.31 21.74 10.33
N HIS A 97 -14.98 21.89 9.19
CA HIS A 97 -16.39 22.29 9.11
C HIS A 97 -17.39 21.12 9.08
N ARG A 98 -16.94 19.89 9.36
CA ARG A 98 -17.79 18.69 9.46
C ARG A 98 -18.59 18.38 8.20
N ARG A 99 -18.02 18.66 7.04
CA ARG A 99 -18.60 18.33 5.73
C ARG A 99 -18.07 16.98 5.25
N HIS A 100 -18.96 16.11 4.79
CA HIS A 100 -18.56 14.84 4.22
C HIS A 100 -17.83 15.07 2.88
N ALA A 101 -16.72 14.36 2.68
CA ALA A 101 -15.89 14.47 1.49
C ALA A 101 -15.72 13.11 0.81
N LEU A 102 -15.75 13.11 -0.53
CA LEU A 102 -15.50 11.94 -1.36
C LEU A 102 -14.36 12.23 -2.32
N CYS A 103 -13.23 11.57 -2.12
CA CYS A 103 -12.05 11.68 -2.97
C CYS A 103 -12.11 10.61 -4.07
N VAL A 104 -12.15 11.04 -5.33
CA VAL A 104 -12.20 10.15 -6.49
C VAL A 104 -10.89 10.26 -7.25
N GLY A 105 -10.36 9.16 -7.78
CA GLY A 105 -9.14 9.20 -8.60
C GLY A 105 -8.51 7.83 -8.79
N GLN A 106 -7.60 7.71 -9.74
CA GLN A 106 -6.95 6.43 -10.07
C GLN A 106 -6.15 5.86 -8.89
N THR A 107 -5.89 4.55 -8.88
CA THR A 107 -5.06 3.92 -7.84
C THR A 107 -3.65 4.52 -7.86
N GLY A 108 -3.12 4.86 -6.69
CA GLY A 108 -1.78 5.45 -6.57
C GLY A 108 -1.72 6.98 -6.63
N THR A 109 -2.82 7.68 -6.86
CA THR A 109 -2.90 9.18 -6.89
C THR A 109 -2.78 9.86 -5.51
N GLY A 110 -2.36 9.15 -4.47
CA GLY A 110 -2.15 9.73 -3.14
C GLY A 110 -3.42 10.05 -2.34
N LYS A 111 -4.62 9.59 -2.74
CA LYS A 111 -5.90 9.83 -2.04
C LYS A 111 -5.85 9.47 -0.55
N THR A 112 -5.60 8.19 -0.26
CA THR A 112 -5.56 7.65 1.10
C THR A 112 -4.49 8.35 1.94
N SER A 113 -3.29 8.54 1.38
CA SER A 113 -2.21 9.26 2.05
C SER A 113 -2.59 10.71 2.38
N SER A 114 -3.23 11.43 1.46
CA SER A 114 -3.64 12.82 1.66
C SER A 114 -4.73 12.93 2.72
N ILE A 115 -5.74 12.04 2.70
CA ILE A 115 -6.80 12.03 3.71
C ILE A 115 -6.21 11.73 5.10
N LEU A 116 -5.42 10.66 5.22
CA LEU A 116 -4.85 10.27 6.51
C LEU A 116 -3.89 11.32 7.06
N THR A 117 -3.04 11.90 6.22
CA THR A 117 -2.14 13.00 6.61
C THR A 117 -2.94 14.20 7.09
N THR A 118 -3.98 14.61 6.34
CA THR A 118 -4.83 15.74 6.72
C THR A 118 -5.57 15.47 8.02
N VAL A 119 -6.12 14.27 8.20
CA VAL A 119 -6.77 13.84 9.45
C VAL A 119 -5.79 13.91 10.62
N MET A 120 -4.57 13.37 10.47
CA MET A 120 -3.55 13.41 11.51
C MET A 120 -3.08 14.83 11.85
N GLN A 121 -3.01 15.72 10.86
CA GLN A 121 -2.58 17.11 11.05
C GLN A 121 -3.66 18.00 11.66
N GLU A 122 -4.90 17.89 11.18
CA GLU A 122 -5.98 18.82 11.51
C GLU A 122 -6.84 18.37 12.70
N LEU A 123 -6.83 17.08 13.04
CA LEU A 123 -7.70 16.51 14.07
C LEU A 123 -6.87 16.00 15.27
N PRO A 124 -6.75 16.80 16.35
CA PRO A 124 -6.06 16.37 17.55
C PRO A 124 -6.73 15.14 18.18
N GLU A 125 -5.94 14.14 18.56
CA GLU A 125 -6.42 12.91 19.24
C GLU A 125 -7.18 13.18 20.54
N SER A 126 -6.93 14.33 21.19
CA SER A 126 -7.65 14.77 22.39
C SER A 126 -9.13 15.05 22.12
N THR A 127 -9.48 15.41 20.88
CA THR A 127 -10.83 15.85 20.49
C THR A 127 -11.48 14.94 19.44
N HIS A 128 -10.68 14.14 18.73
CA HIS A 128 -11.14 13.28 17.66
C HIS A 128 -10.66 11.83 17.86
N ALA A 129 -11.51 10.90 17.45
CA ALA A 129 -11.19 9.51 17.23
C ALA A 129 -11.25 9.25 15.72
N THR A 130 -10.40 8.36 15.23
CA THR A 130 -10.33 8.01 13.81
C THR A 130 -10.69 6.54 13.61
N LEU A 131 -11.43 6.24 12.56
CA LEU A 131 -11.75 4.88 12.14
C LEU A 131 -11.50 4.74 10.65
N ILE A 132 -10.73 3.73 10.27
CA ILE A 132 -10.47 3.39 8.86
C ILE A 132 -11.24 2.12 8.53
N ILE A 133 -12.01 2.15 7.44
CA ILE A 133 -12.76 1.00 6.94
C ILE A 133 -12.35 0.78 5.49
N ASN A 134 -11.79 -0.39 5.18
CA ASN A 134 -11.50 -0.80 3.82
C ASN A 134 -12.67 -1.63 3.30
N PHE A 135 -13.34 -1.15 2.26
CA PHE A 135 -14.39 -1.93 1.62
C PHE A 135 -13.79 -2.96 0.66
N SER A 136 -14.45 -4.11 0.62
CA SER A 136 -14.17 -5.25 -0.24
C SER A 136 -15.43 -5.60 -1.06
N ALA A 137 -15.27 -6.47 -2.05
CA ALA A 137 -16.40 -6.99 -2.83
C ALA A 137 -17.49 -7.66 -1.96
N GLN A 138 -17.13 -8.20 -0.80
CA GLN A 138 -18.01 -8.95 0.11
C GLN A 138 -18.44 -8.16 1.35
N THR A 139 -17.99 -6.91 1.48
CA THR A 139 -18.38 -6.09 2.62
C THR A 139 -19.89 -5.95 2.69
N SER A 140 -20.48 -6.33 3.82
CA SER A 140 -21.92 -6.28 4.06
C SER A 140 -22.32 -5.08 4.92
N SER A 141 -23.59 -4.70 4.87
CA SER A 141 -24.13 -3.67 5.76
C SER A 141 -24.04 -4.08 7.24
N LYS A 142 -24.15 -5.38 7.55
CA LYS A 142 -23.95 -5.89 8.91
C LYS A 142 -22.51 -5.67 9.39
N LYS A 143 -21.52 -6.03 8.57
CA LYS A 143 -20.09 -5.84 8.89
C LYS A 143 -19.75 -4.36 9.06
N THR A 144 -20.20 -3.52 8.14
CA THR A 144 -20.02 -2.06 8.21
C THR A 144 -20.61 -1.47 9.50
N GLN A 145 -21.82 -1.87 9.86
CA GLN A 145 -22.46 -1.43 11.11
C GLN A 145 -21.64 -1.86 12.33
N GLN A 146 -21.20 -3.12 12.38
CA GLN A 146 -20.41 -3.64 13.51
C GLN A 146 -19.08 -2.91 13.68
N ILE A 147 -18.36 -2.63 12.58
CA ILE A 147 -17.09 -1.92 12.61
C ILE A 147 -17.27 -0.50 13.18
N ILE A 148 -18.30 0.23 12.72
CA ILE A 148 -18.57 1.58 13.24
C ILE A 148 -19.02 1.50 14.71
N GLU A 149 -19.96 0.61 15.05
CA GLU A 149 -20.43 0.44 16.43
C GLU A 149 -19.31 0.04 17.40
N GLY A 150 -18.28 -0.68 16.95
CA GLY A 150 -17.12 -1.05 17.76
C GLY A 150 -16.28 0.14 18.24
N LYS A 151 -16.38 1.31 17.58
CA LYS A 151 -15.74 2.57 17.99
C LYS A 151 -16.69 3.53 18.72
N LEU A 152 -17.91 3.09 19.03
CA LEU A 152 -18.92 3.92 19.72
C LEU A 152 -19.22 3.37 21.11
N GLU A 153 -19.47 4.28 22.04
CA GLU A 153 -19.99 3.98 23.37
C GLU A 153 -21.42 4.48 23.51
N LYS A 154 -22.18 3.77 24.34
CA LYS A 154 -23.53 4.19 24.71
C LYS A 154 -23.41 5.40 25.65
N ARG A 155 -23.96 6.55 25.24
CA ARG A 155 -24.01 7.76 26.07
C ARG A 155 -25.26 7.77 26.93
N VAL A 156 -26.40 8.13 26.34
CA VAL A 156 -27.68 8.27 27.05
C VAL A 156 -28.79 7.60 26.26
N LYS A 157 -29.55 6.70 26.91
CA LYS A 157 -30.64 5.93 26.28
C LYS A 157 -30.18 5.29 24.97
N ASP A 158 -30.73 5.71 23.84
CA ASP A 158 -30.45 5.14 22.53
C ASP A 158 -29.41 5.92 21.73
N LYS A 159 -28.69 6.86 22.37
CA LYS A 159 -27.64 7.68 21.76
C LYS A 159 -26.26 7.06 21.98
N TYR A 160 -25.54 6.95 20.88
CA TYR A 160 -24.19 6.41 20.78
C TYR A 160 -23.28 7.47 20.18
N GLY A 161 -22.04 7.51 20.65
CA GLY A 161 -21.02 8.40 20.13
C GLY A 161 -19.63 7.87 20.51
N PRO A 162 -18.56 8.39 19.91
CA PRO A 162 -17.21 7.97 20.26
C PRO A 162 -16.89 8.27 21.74
N PRO A 163 -15.94 7.52 22.32
CA PRO A 163 -15.54 7.62 23.73
C PRO A 163 -15.07 9.03 24.10
N GLY A 164 -15.24 9.40 25.36
CA GLY A 164 -14.70 10.65 25.92
C GLY A 164 -15.28 11.94 25.31
N ASN A 165 -16.51 11.91 24.78
CA ASN A 165 -17.12 13.05 24.07
C ASN A 165 -16.29 13.59 22.89
N LYS A 166 -15.41 12.75 22.32
CA LYS A 166 -14.68 13.06 21.09
C LYS A 166 -15.63 13.12 19.90
N ARG A 167 -15.09 13.40 18.72
CA ARG A 167 -15.77 13.26 17.42
C ARG A 167 -15.12 12.16 16.61
N LEU A 168 -15.91 11.40 15.86
CA LEU A 168 -15.42 10.29 15.05
C LEU A 168 -15.25 10.74 13.60
N ALA A 169 -14.02 10.72 13.10
CA ALA A 169 -13.73 10.81 11.68
C ALA A 169 -13.61 9.38 11.12
N CYS A 170 -14.63 8.94 10.39
CA CYS A 170 -14.69 7.63 9.77
C CYS A 170 -14.26 7.75 8.31
N PHE A 171 -13.08 7.24 7.98
CA PHE A 171 -12.56 7.13 6.63
C PHE A 171 -12.93 5.77 6.01
N VAL A 172 -13.58 5.80 4.85
CA VAL A 172 -13.95 4.61 4.07
C VAL A 172 -13.15 4.58 2.79
N ASP A 173 -12.24 3.63 2.64
CA ASP A 173 -11.48 3.40 1.40
C ASP A 173 -12.21 2.40 0.48
N ASP A 174 -11.94 2.52 -0.82
CA ASP A 174 -12.58 1.73 -1.89
C ASP A 174 -14.12 1.67 -1.79
N LEU A 175 -14.76 2.83 -1.55
CA LEU A 175 -16.21 2.97 -1.33
C LEU A 175 -17.07 2.23 -2.37
N ASN A 176 -16.62 2.16 -3.62
CA ASN A 176 -17.38 1.59 -4.74
C ASN A 176 -17.07 0.13 -5.07
N LEU A 177 -16.33 -0.56 -4.21
CA LEU A 177 -15.98 -1.96 -4.37
C LEU A 177 -17.07 -2.97 -3.95
N PRO A 178 -17.95 -2.72 -2.95
CA PRO A 178 -18.96 -3.71 -2.55
C PRO A 178 -19.84 -4.17 -3.71
N ARG A 179 -20.05 -5.49 -3.83
CA ARG A 179 -20.89 -6.05 -4.89
C ARG A 179 -22.32 -5.56 -4.77
N LYS A 180 -22.96 -5.40 -5.93
CA LYS A 180 -24.40 -5.17 -6.01
C LYS A 180 -25.13 -6.46 -5.65
N ASP A 181 -26.22 -6.33 -4.91
CA ASP A 181 -27.15 -7.43 -4.72
C ASP A 181 -27.95 -7.72 -5.99
N THR A 182 -28.83 -8.73 -5.94
CA THR A 182 -29.70 -9.14 -7.04
C THR A 182 -30.60 -8.02 -7.57
N PHE A 183 -30.83 -6.97 -6.79
CA PHE A 183 -31.66 -5.82 -7.14
C PHE A 183 -30.83 -4.60 -7.53
N GLY A 184 -29.51 -4.74 -7.65
CA GLY A 184 -28.60 -3.67 -8.04
C GLY A 184 -28.23 -2.70 -6.90
N SER A 185 -28.69 -2.96 -5.67
CA SER A 185 -28.38 -2.13 -4.51
C SER A 185 -27.04 -2.51 -3.90
N GLN A 186 -26.40 -1.58 -3.20
CA GLN A 186 -25.18 -1.82 -2.42
C GLN A 186 -25.51 -1.59 -0.94
N PRO A 187 -25.90 -2.62 -0.17
CA PRO A 187 -26.36 -2.46 1.20
C PRO A 187 -25.41 -1.68 2.14
N PRO A 188 -24.07 -1.82 2.08
CA PRO A 188 -23.16 -0.99 2.87
C PRO A 188 -23.31 0.51 2.58
N LEU A 189 -23.50 0.87 1.31
CA LEU A 189 -23.65 2.25 0.87
C LEU A 189 -24.98 2.86 1.30
N GLU A 190 -26.05 2.08 1.26
CA GLU A 190 -27.34 2.53 1.78
C GLU A 190 -27.34 2.70 3.31
N LEU A 191 -26.57 1.89 4.04
CA LEU A 191 -26.36 2.09 5.48
C LEU A 191 -25.60 3.40 5.75
N LEU A 192 -24.52 3.68 5.02
CA LEU A 192 -23.80 4.95 5.15
C LEU A 192 -24.69 6.14 4.81
N ARG A 193 -25.51 6.02 3.76
CA ARG A 193 -26.50 7.05 3.42
C ARG A 193 -27.50 7.26 4.55
N GLN A 194 -28.01 6.17 5.13
CA GLN A 194 -28.94 6.23 6.26
C GLN A 194 -28.31 6.94 7.47
N LEU A 195 -27.04 6.63 7.77
CA LEU A 195 -26.30 7.31 8.83
C LEU A 195 -26.18 8.82 8.56
N ILE A 196 -25.82 9.22 7.33
CA ILE A 196 -25.65 10.63 6.96
C ILE A 196 -26.99 11.39 6.98
N ASP A 197 -28.06 10.80 6.45
CA ASP A 197 -29.37 11.46 6.33
C ASP A 197 -30.11 11.56 7.68
N TYR A 198 -30.07 10.49 8.48
CA TYR A 198 -30.92 10.35 9.66
C TYR A 198 -30.14 10.37 10.99
N GLY A 199 -28.82 10.21 10.96
CA GLY A 199 -28.01 10.08 12.18
C GLY A 199 -28.38 8.86 13.03
N CYS A 200 -28.98 7.83 12.43
CA CYS A 200 -29.40 6.63 13.15
C CYS A 200 -29.49 5.39 12.25
N TRP A 201 -29.49 4.23 12.89
CA TRP A 201 -29.85 2.95 12.28
C TRP A 201 -30.53 2.03 13.31
N TYR A 202 -31.07 0.90 12.87
CA TYR A 202 -31.72 -0.05 13.76
C TYR A 202 -30.72 -1.07 14.31
N ASP A 203 -30.85 -1.39 15.59
CA ASP A 203 -30.26 -2.59 16.17
C ASP A 203 -30.89 -3.82 15.50
N ARG A 204 -30.08 -4.67 14.87
CA ARG A 204 -30.58 -5.81 14.09
C ARG A 204 -31.13 -6.95 14.95
N GLY A 205 -30.76 -7.01 16.23
CA GLY A 205 -31.25 -8.03 17.17
C GLY A 205 -32.47 -7.54 17.95
N LYS A 206 -32.39 -6.34 18.53
CA LYS A 206 -33.44 -5.75 19.37
C LYS A 206 -34.51 -4.99 18.59
N GLN A 207 -34.24 -4.67 17.33
CA GLN A 207 -35.13 -3.87 16.46
C GLN A 207 -35.44 -2.47 17.00
N THR A 208 -34.54 -1.92 17.84
CA THR A 208 -34.64 -0.57 18.41
C THR A 208 -33.78 0.41 17.61
N VAL A 209 -34.19 1.67 17.55
CA VAL A 209 -33.38 2.73 16.91
C VAL A 209 -32.13 3.00 17.75
N LYS A 210 -30.98 3.15 17.11
CA LYS A 210 -29.72 3.67 17.69
C LYS A 210 -29.37 4.97 16.98
N TYR A 211 -29.28 6.06 17.74
CA TYR A 211 -28.84 7.36 17.24
C TYR A 211 -27.32 7.45 17.35
N VAL A 212 -26.65 7.66 16.22
CA VAL A 212 -25.19 7.80 16.12
C VAL A 212 -24.87 9.29 16.00
N GLN A 213 -24.14 9.82 16.98
CA GLN A 213 -23.82 11.24 17.08
C GLN A 213 -22.33 11.49 16.89
N ASP A 214 -21.99 12.73 16.50
CA ASP A 214 -20.61 13.21 16.38
C ASP A 214 -19.73 12.42 15.40
N THR A 215 -20.33 11.91 14.32
CA THR A 215 -19.63 11.14 13.27
C THR A 215 -19.56 11.92 11.96
N GLN A 216 -18.38 11.94 11.34
CA GLN A 216 -18.14 12.47 10.00
C GLN A 216 -17.62 11.36 9.10
N ILE A 217 -18.23 11.18 7.93
CA ILE A 217 -17.75 10.26 6.91
C ILE A 217 -16.84 10.99 5.91
N LEU A 218 -15.64 10.46 5.73
CA LEU A 218 -14.71 10.75 4.64
C LEU A 218 -14.60 9.49 3.80
N ALA A 219 -14.54 9.61 2.48
CA ALA A 219 -14.46 8.43 1.61
C ALA A 219 -13.48 8.62 0.46
N ALA A 220 -12.91 7.52 -0.01
CA ALA A 220 -12.12 7.47 -1.23
C ALA A 220 -12.61 6.34 -2.15
N MET A 221 -12.51 6.55 -3.46
CA MET A 221 -12.79 5.50 -4.45
C MET A 221 -12.01 5.68 -5.75
N GLY A 222 -11.79 4.56 -6.44
CA GLY A 222 -11.35 4.57 -7.84
C GLY A 222 -12.51 4.89 -8.80
N PRO A 223 -12.24 5.32 -10.04
CA PRO A 223 -13.27 5.42 -11.06
C PRO A 223 -13.91 4.04 -11.33
N PRO A 224 -15.17 3.99 -11.79
CA PRO A 224 -15.83 2.73 -12.17
C PRO A 224 -15.05 1.96 -13.25
N GLY A 225 -15.02 0.64 -13.15
CA GLY A 225 -14.24 -0.25 -14.03
C GLY A 225 -13.35 -1.23 -13.24
N GLY A 226 -12.93 -2.33 -13.89
CA GLY A 226 -12.03 -3.32 -13.27
C GLY A 226 -12.55 -3.88 -11.93
N GLY A 227 -13.84 -4.20 -11.86
CA GLY A 227 -14.52 -4.66 -10.63
C GLY A 227 -15.18 -3.57 -9.80
N ARG A 228 -14.84 -2.29 -10.01
CA ARG A 228 -15.46 -1.15 -9.30
C ARG A 228 -16.78 -0.72 -9.93
N SER A 229 -17.79 -0.50 -9.09
CA SER A 229 -19.14 -0.13 -9.52
C SER A 229 -19.37 1.39 -9.55
N VAL A 230 -20.39 1.83 -10.29
CA VAL A 230 -20.95 3.17 -10.11
C VAL A 230 -21.78 3.19 -8.83
N ILE A 231 -21.47 4.13 -7.92
CA ILE A 231 -22.20 4.29 -6.65
C ILE A 231 -23.58 4.92 -6.87
N PRO A 232 -24.55 4.72 -5.95
CA PRO A 232 -25.85 5.36 -6.05
C PRO A 232 -25.76 6.90 -6.00
N ALA A 233 -26.38 7.58 -6.97
CA ALA A 233 -26.41 9.05 -7.03
C ALA A 233 -26.96 9.70 -5.74
N ARG A 234 -27.91 9.03 -5.09
CA ARG A 234 -28.46 9.44 -3.78
C ARG A 234 -27.38 9.57 -2.71
N LEU A 235 -26.49 8.59 -2.61
CA LEU A 235 -25.37 8.65 -1.67
C LEU A 235 -24.35 9.71 -2.12
N GLN A 236 -23.99 9.71 -3.41
CA GLN A 236 -23.02 10.66 -3.96
C GLN A 236 -23.39 12.12 -3.68
N SER A 237 -24.69 12.46 -3.75
CA SER A 237 -25.21 13.81 -3.46
C SER A 237 -24.99 14.30 -2.03
N ARG A 238 -24.56 13.42 -1.11
CA ARG A 238 -24.26 13.76 0.29
C ARG A 238 -22.80 14.08 0.54
N PHE A 239 -21.94 13.93 -0.47
CA PHE A 239 -20.52 14.21 -0.38
C PHE A 239 -20.13 15.44 -1.18
N ASN A 240 -19.11 16.15 -0.70
CA ASN A 240 -18.35 17.09 -1.51
C ASN A 240 -17.30 16.29 -2.27
N LEU A 241 -17.38 16.29 -3.60
CA LEU A 241 -16.54 15.47 -4.46
C LEU A 241 -15.25 16.20 -4.81
N LEU A 242 -14.10 15.58 -4.52
CA LEU A 242 -12.78 16.07 -4.92
C LEU A 242 -12.13 15.04 -5.83
N ASN A 243 -11.83 15.42 -7.07
CA ASN A 243 -11.14 14.55 -8.01
C ASN A 243 -9.61 14.74 -7.93
N PHE A 244 -8.94 13.68 -7.49
CA PHE A 244 -7.50 13.51 -7.48
C PHE A 244 -7.06 13.07 -8.86
N THR A 245 -6.59 14.03 -9.64
CA THR A 245 -5.99 13.80 -10.95
C THR A 245 -4.69 13.01 -10.83
N GLU A 246 -4.31 12.31 -11.89
CA GLU A 246 -2.95 11.77 -11.98
C GLU A 246 -1.95 12.93 -11.89
N PRO A 247 -0.86 12.78 -11.12
CA PRO A 247 0.19 13.78 -11.10
C PRO A 247 0.76 13.97 -12.49
N ASP A 248 1.04 15.22 -12.86
CA ASP A 248 1.75 15.50 -14.09
C ASP A 248 3.20 14.99 -14.05
N GLU A 249 3.83 14.95 -15.22
CA GLU A 249 5.21 14.49 -15.39
C GLU A 249 6.21 15.25 -14.48
N GLN A 250 5.98 16.54 -14.23
CA GLN A 250 6.86 17.35 -13.38
C GLN A 250 6.74 16.93 -11.91
N GLN A 251 5.53 16.67 -11.41
CA GLN A 251 5.31 16.16 -10.05
C GLN A 251 5.91 14.76 -9.89
N VAL A 252 5.76 13.88 -10.88
CA VAL A 252 6.37 12.53 -10.86
C VAL A 252 7.91 12.64 -10.80
N LYS A 253 8.51 13.46 -11.66
CA LYS A 253 9.96 13.73 -11.65
C LYS A 253 10.42 14.27 -10.29
N ARG A 254 9.69 15.23 -9.71
CA ARG A 254 9.99 15.78 -8.38
C ARG A 254 10.02 14.69 -7.31
N ILE A 255 9.04 13.78 -7.30
CA ILE A 255 8.98 12.69 -6.32
C ILE A 255 10.22 11.79 -6.42
N PHE A 256 10.49 11.24 -7.60
CA PHE A 256 11.55 10.25 -7.76
C PHE A 256 12.96 10.85 -7.75
N ASN A 257 13.14 12.09 -8.21
CA ASN A 257 14.41 12.80 -8.05
C ASN A 257 14.71 13.04 -6.57
N ALA A 258 13.72 13.50 -5.77
CA ALA A 258 13.92 13.70 -4.34
C ALA A 258 14.31 12.40 -3.62
N LEU A 259 13.68 11.27 -3.98
CA LEU A 259 14.02 9.96 -3.44
C LEU A 259 15.43 9.51 -3.84
N ALA A 260 15.83 9.70 -5.10
CA ALA A 260 17.15 9.32 -5.61
C ALA A 260 18.27 10.16 -4.99
N ILE A 261 18.13 11.49 -5.01
CA ILE A 261 19.11 12.43 -4.46
C ILE A 261 19.30 12.17 -2.97
N HIS A 262 18.22 11.95 -2.22
CA HIS A 262 18.31 11.61 -0.81
C HIS A 262 19.09 10.32 -0.59
N LYS A 263 18.73 9.23 -1.29
CA LYS A 263 19.38 7.93 -1.12
C LYS A 263 20.87 7.99 -1.39
N PHE A 264 21.28 8.66 -2.46
CA PHE A 264 22.67 8.70 -2.88
C PHE A 264 23.49 9.83 -2.25
N SER A 265 22.90 10.62 -1.35
CA SER A 265 23.60 11.78 -0.74
C SER A 265 24.84 11.43 0.09
N ASP A 266 24.95 10.18 0.56
CA ASP A 266 26.10 9.67 1.32
C ASP A 266 27.04 8.77 0.50
N PHE A 267 26.78 8.62 -0.81
CA PHE A 267 27.58 7.80 -1.72
C PHE A 267 28.72 8.62 -2.36
N ARG A 268 29.60 7.95 -3.11
CA ARG A 268 30.66 8.60 -3.90
C ARG A 268 30.08 9.53 -4.98
N GLU A 269 30.86 10.51 -5.42
CA GLU A 269 30.38 11.56 -6.33
C GLU A 269 29.96 11.05 -7.72
N ASP A 270 30.57 9.98 -8.21
CA ASP A 270 30.18 9.31 -9.45
C ASP A 270 28.77 8.71 -9.38
N ILE A 271 28.34 8.25 -8.20
CA ILE A 271 26.98 7.75 -7.95
C ILE A 271 26.01 8.92 -7.76
N LYS A 272 26.39 9.92 -6.95
CA LYS A 272 25.57 11.13 -6.69
C LYS A 272 25.14 11.84 -7.96
N THR A 273 26.09 12.05 -8.86
CA THR A 273 25.84 12.72 -10.15
C THR A 273 24.91 11.94 -11.08
N ASN A 274 24.69 10.65 -10.84
CA ASN A 274 23.78 9.80 -11.62
C ASN A 274 22.40 9.60 -10.98
N ALA A 275 22.16 10.12 -9.78
CA ALA A 275 20.89 9.93 -9.05
C ALA A 275 19.66 10.34 -9.89
N GLU A 276 19.72 11.51 -10.53
CA GLU A 276 18.62 12.03 -11.35
C GLU A 276 18.45 11.23 -12.65
N ASN A 277 19.55 10.78 -13.27
CA ASN A 277 19.49 9.92 -14.47
C ASN A 277 18.78 8.60 -14.16
N LEU A 278 19.03 8.02 -12.98
CA LEU A 278 18.37 6.80 -12.53
C LEU A 278 16.87 6.98 -12.32
N ALA A 279 16.48 8.12 -11.72
CA ALA A 279 15.07 8.48 -11.57
C ALA A 279 14.39 8.68 -12.92
N ALA A 280 15.02 9.41 -13.85
CA ALA A 280 14.51 9.61 -15.20
C ALA A 280 14.35 8.29 -15.98
N ALA A 281 15.36 7.39 -15.89
CA ALA A 281 15.29 6.06 -16.49
C ALA A 281 14.13 5.23 -15.93
N THR A 282 13.93 5.25 -14.60
CA THR A 282 12.83 4.54 -13.94
C THR A 282 11.47 5.04 -14.40
N ILE A 283 11.30 6.37 -14.51
CA ILE A 283 10.06 6.99 -14.98
C ILE A 283 9.80 6.60 -16.44
N SER A 284 10.80 6.73 -17.30
CA SER A 284 10.67 6.41 -18.74
C SER A 284 10.38 4.92 -18.98
N LEU A 285 10.98 4.02 -18.19
CA LEU A 285 10.68 2.60 -18.21
C LEU A 285 9.22 2.35 -17.82
N PHE A 286 8.78 2.93 -16.70
CA PHE A 286 7.43 2.74 -16.19
C PHE A 286 6.37 3.21 -17.19
N GLU A 287 6.56 4.37 -17.83
CA GLU A 287 5.64 4.90 -18.83
C GLU A 287 5.47 3.93 -20.01
N GLN A 288 6.58 3.43 -20.56
CA GLN A 288 6.55 2.46 -21.66
C GLN A 288 5.95 1.10 -21.24
N VAL A 289 6.26 0.63 -20.02
CA VAL A 289 5.66 -0.61 -19.46
C VAL A 289 4.15 -0.46 -19.33
N ARG A 290 3.68 0.67 -18.80
CA ARG A 290 2.26 0.96 -18.60
C ARG A 290 1.49 1.01 -19.93
N GLU A 291 2.10 1.55 -20.97
CA GLU A 291 1.49 1.61 -22.31
C GLU A 291 1.50 0.25 -23.02
N ARG A 292 2.58 -0.51 -22.88
CA ARG A 292 2.77 -1.78 -23.59
C ARG A 292 2.00 -2.94 -22.96
N PHE A 293 2.02 -3.05 -21.64
CA PHE A 293 1.50 -4.20 -20.90
C PHE A 293 0.17 -3.86 -20.22
N LEU A 294 -0.91 -4.00 -20.99
CA LEU A 294 -2.27 -3.76 -20.52
C LEU A 294 -2.92 -5.03 -19.94
N PRO A 295 -3.81 -4.88 -18.93
CA PRO A 295 -4.54 -6.01 -18.38
C PRO A 295 -5.49 -6.61 -19.42
N LYS A 296 -5.37 -7.93 -19.63
CA LYS A 296 -6.22 -8.71 -20.56
C LYS A 296 -6.89 -9.87 -19.81
N PRO A 297 -7.96 -10.49 -20.35
CA PRO A 297 -8.61 -11.64 -19.72
C PRO A 297 -7.68 -12.78 -19.31
N ASP A 298 -6.64 -13.05 -20.11
CA ASP A 298 -5.60 -14.05 -19.90
C ASP A 298 -4.46 -13.57 -18.99
N LYS A 299 -4.30 -12.26 -18.84
CA LYS A 299 -3.24 -11.59 -18.07
C LYS A 299 -3.82 -10.46 -17.19
N PRO A 300 -4.74 -10.78 -16.25
CA PRO A 300 -5.46 -9.76 -15.47
C PRO A 300 -4.56 -9.00 -14.49
N HIS A 301 -3.43 -9.59 -14.11
CA HIS A 301 -2.47 -9.05 -13.15
C HIS A 301 -1.52 -8.00 -13.74
N TYR A 302 -1.64 -7.67 -15.04
CA TYR A 302 -0.83 -6.62 -15.68
C TYR A 302 -1.35 -5.22 -15.33
N LEU A 303 -1.33 -4.91 -14.04
CA LEU A 303 -1.77 -3.65 -13.46
C LEU A 303 -0.55 -2.90 -12.95
N PHE A 304 -0.07 -1.94 -13.74
CA PHE A 304 1.09 -1.12 -13.38
C PHE A 304 0.65 0.28 -12.94
N ASN A 305 1.13 0.72 -11.78
CA ASN A 305 0.87 2.04 -11.23
C ASN A 305 2.11 2.62 -10.52
N MET A 306 2.04 3.87 -10.05
CA MET A 306 3.21 4.54 -9.44
C MET A 306 3.81 3.81 -8.23
N ARG A 307 3.06 2.93 -7.54
CA ARG A 307 3.62 2.10 -6.46
C ARG A 307 4.69 1.15 -6.98
N ASP A 308 4.66 0.76 -8.25
CA ASP A 308 5.67 -0.12 -8.84
C ASP A 308 7.02 0.59 -8.96
N MET A 309 7.03 1.86 -9.39
CA MET A 309 8.25 2.68 -9.33
C MET A 309 8.74 2.84 -7.88
N SER A 310 7.83 3.06 -6.92
CA SER A 310 8.22 3.10 -5.50
C SER A 310 8.84 1.78 -5.02
N ARG A 311 8.41 0.62 -5.51
CA ARG A 311 9.02 -0.68 -5.17
C ARG A 311 10.43 -0.83 -5.74
N VAL A 312 10.69 -0.33 -6.95
CA VAL A 312 12.04 -0.29 -7.53
C VAL A 312 12.96 0.51 -6.60
N PHE A 313 12.52 1.70 -6.19
CA PHE A 313 13.27 2.52 -5.23
C PHE A 313 13.37 1.88 -3.85
N GLN A 314 12.35 1.15 -3.38
CA GLN A 314 12.43 0.41 -2.11
C GLN A 314 13.59 -0.60 -2.11
N GLY A 315 13.81 -1.28 -3.23
CA GLY A 315 14.95 -2.17 -3.42
C GLY A 315 16.28 -1.43 -3.47
N ILE A 316 16.35 -0.33 -4.23
CA ILE A 316 17.55 0.53 -4.29
C ILE A 316 17.92 1.10 -2.92
N TYR A 317 16.92 1.36 -2.05
CA TYR A 317 17.13 1.84 -0.70
C TYR A 317 17.85 0.83 0.22
N GLN A 318 17.96 -0.44 -0.18
CA GLN A 318 18.78 -1.44 0.50
C GLN A 318 20.29 -1.27 0.25
N ALA A 319 20.68 -0.47 -0.76
CA ALA A 319 22.11 -0.28 -1.07
C ALA A 319 22.86 0.42 0.06
N GLU A 320 24.03 -0.09 0.43
CA GLU A 320 24.89 0.51 1.46
C GLU A 320 26.14 1.13 0.84
N PRO A 321 26.58 2.34 1.23
CA PRO A 321 27.70 3.03 0.59
C PRO A 321 29.03 2.27 0.58
N HIS A 322 29.25 1.37 1.54
CA HIS A 322 30.48 0.58 1.65
C HIS A 322 30.45 -0.70 0.82
N VAL A 323 29.28 -1.10 0.33
CA VAL A 323 29.07 -2.26 -0.54
C VAL A 323 29.08 -1.81 -2.00
N TYR A 324 28.35 -0.73 -2.28
CA TYR A 324 28.18 -0.19 -3.62
C TYR A 324 29.10 1.02 -3.83
N GLU A 325 30.30 0.71 -4.31
CA GLU A 325 31.41 1.67 -4.39
C GLU A 325 31.53 2.43 -5.71
N ASP A 326 30.81 2.01 -6.75
CA ASP A 326 30.91 2.58 -8.09
C ASP A 326 29.57 2.61 -8.82
N ARG A 327 29.50 3.44 -9.86
CA ARG A 327 28.32 3.58 -10.73
C ARG A 327 27.79 2.24 -11.29
N ASP A 328 28.65 1.32 -11.71
CA ASP A 328 28.23 0.06 -12.36
C ASP A 328 27.48 -0.83 -11.37
N SER A 329 27.97 -0.93 -10.13
CA SER A 329 27.30 -1.69 -9.05
C SER A 329 25.85 -1.21 -8.81
N ILE A 330 25.62 0.11 -8.82
CA ILE A 330 24.29 0.70 -8.66
C ILE A 330 23.40 0.46 -9.89
N LEU A 331 23.94 0.52 -11.11
CA LEU A 331 23.18 0.23 -12.32
C LEU A 331 22.75 -1.23 -12.39
N ARG A 332 23.61 -2.16 -11.96
CA ARG A 332 23.29 -3.60 -11.87
C ARG A 332 22.18 -3.85 -10.84
N LEU A 333 22.24 -3.20 -9.68
CA LEU A 333 21.16 -3.24 -8.69
C LEU A 333 19.85 -2.67 -9.24
N TRP A 334 19.89 -1.49 -9.87
CA TRP A 334 18.69 -0.89 -10.48
C TRP A 334 18.05 -1.80 -11.53
N LEU A 335 18.87 -2.39 -12.41
CA LEU A 335 18.40 -3.33 -13.41
C LEU A 335 17.77 -4.56 -12.76
N HIS A 336 18.42 -5.14 -11.74
CA HIS A 336 17.85 -6.25 -10.96
C HIS A 336 16.49 -5.89 -10.39
N GLU A 337 16.35 -4.72 -9.76
CA GLU A 337 15.11 -4.25 -9.16
C GLU A 337 13.99 -4.00 -10.17
N CYS A 338 14.31 -3.42 -11.33
CA CYS A 338 13.38 -3.31 -12.46
C CYS A 338 12.87 -4.70 -12.90
N MET A 339 13.75 -5.69 -12.95
CA MET A 339 13.36 -7.07 -13.29
C MET A 339 12.49 -7.70 -12.19
N ARG A 340 12.80 -7.48 -10.90
CA ARG A 340 11.98 -8.02 -9.79
C ARG A 340 10.57 -7.43 -9.79
N VAL A 341 10.42 -6.15 -10.15
CA VAL A 341 9.12 -5.45 -10.12
C VAL A 341 8.29 -5.67 -11.37
N PHE A 342 8.89 -5.55 -12.56
CA PHE A 342 8.20 -5.59 -13.84
C PHE A 342 8.30 -6.97 -14.50
N HIS A 343 9.52 -7.50 -14.66
CA HIS A 343 9.75 -8.73 -15.42
C HIS A 343 9.12 -9.97 -14.77
N ASP A 344 9.26 -10.12 -13.46
CA ASP A 344 8.70 -11.27 -12.73
C ASP A 344 7.16 -11.33 -12.77
N ARG A 345 6.49 -10.19 -13.07
CA ARG A 345 5.03 -10.12 -13.25
C ARG A 345 4.57 -10.61 -14.62
N LEU A 346 5.47 -10.72 -15.60
CA LEU A 346 5.13 -11.08 -16.97
C LEU A 346 4.98 -12.61 -17.13
N ALA A 347 3.86 -13.00 -17.71
CA ALA A 347 3.40 -14.38 -17.84
C ALA A 347 4.01 -15.14 -19.03
N SER A 348 4.43 -14.45 -20.11
CA SER A 348 5.01 -15.09 -21.30
C SER A 348 6.44 -14.63 -21.58
N GLU A 349 7.24 -15.52 -22.15
CA GLU A 349 8.62 -15.24 -22.59
C GLU A 349 8.67 -14.12 -23.66
N GLU A 350 7.65 -14.01 -24.50
CA GLU A 350 7.52 -12.91 -25.46
C GLU A 350 7.42 -11.54 -24.75
N ASP A 351 6.58 -11.44 -23.71
CA ASP A 351 6.42 -10.19 -22.96
C ASP A 351 7.71 -9.85 -22.21
N ARG A 352 8.39 -10.88 -21.67
CA ARG A 352 9.69 -10.74 -21.01
C ARG A 352 10.76 -10.22 -21.96
N GLY A 353 10.81 -10.75 -23.18
CA GLY A 353 11.71 -10.27 -24.24
C GLY A 353 11.41 -8.82 -24.65
N GLU A 354 10.13 -8.47 -24.76
CA GLU A 354 9.70 -7.09 -25.04
C GLU A 354 10.12 -6.11 -23.94
N LEU A 355 10.00 -6.50 -22.67
CA LEU A 355 10.46 -5.67 -21.56
C LEU A 355 11.97 -5.42 -21.62
N LEU A 356 12.76 -6.44 -21.95
CA LEU A 356 14.20 -6.28 -22.13
C LEU A 356 14.53 -5.31 -23.27
N HIS A 357 13.77 -5.35 -24.36
CA HIS A 357 13.91 -4.38 -25.46
C HIS A 357 13.57 -2.94 -25.02
N ILE A 358 12.52 -2.77 -24.22
CA ILE A 358 12.18 -1.46 -23.63
C ILE A 358 13.32 -0.97 -22.73
N LEU A 359 13.86 -1.84 -21.87
CA LEU A 359 14.99 -1.53 -20.99
C LEU A 359 16.23 -1.10 -21.77
N ASP A 360 16.60 -1.83 -22.83
CA ASP A 360 17.70 -1.46 -23.73
C ASP A 360 17.49 -0.05 -24.31
N GLY A 361 16.28 0.25 -24.80
CA GLY A 361 15.96 1.58 -25.33
C GLY A 361 15.98 2.71 -24.31
N VAL A 362 15.60 2.44 -23.05
CA VAL A 362 15.68 3.41 -21.95
C VAL A 362 17.15 3.67 -21.57
N LEU A 363 17.95 2.62 -21.43
CA LEU A 363 19.35 2.71 -21.07
C LEU A 363 20.17 3.41 -22.15
N ASP A 364 19.91 3.14 -23.43
CA ASP A 364 20.59 3.81 -24.54
C ASP A 364 20.32 5.33 -24.52
N LYS A 365 19.06 5.72 -24.32
CA LYS A 365 18.67 7.14 -24.25
C LYS A 365 19.22 7.88 -23.04
N THR A 366 19.28 7.23 -21.88
CA THR A 366 19.62 7.89 -20.61
C THR A 366 21.10 7.78 -20.26
N LEU A 367 21.73 6.66 -20.57
CA LEU A 367 23.08 6.31 -20.15
C LEU A 367 24.02 5.94 -21.31
N GLN A 368 23.53 5.87 -22.55
CA GLN A 368 24.28 5.44 -23.75
C GLN A 368 24.90 4.04 -23.60
N MET A 369 24.12 3.13 -23.00
CA MET A 369 24.52 1.75 -22.72
C MET A 369 23.37 0.79 -23.00
N GLY A 370 23.66 -0.47 -23.28
CA GLY A 370 22.66 -1.55 -23.31
C GLY A 370 22.65 -2.40 -22.04
N VAL A 371 21.59 -3.18 -21.86
CA VAL A 371 21.46 -4.19 -20.79
C VAL A 371 22.64 -5.15 -20.80
N LYS A 372 23.12 -5.54 -21.99
CA LYS A 372 24.26 -6.46 -22.14
C LYS A 372 25.57 -5.88 -21.60
N ASP A 373 25.75 -4.57 -21.71
CA ASP A 373 26.95 -3.88 -21.23
C ASP A 373 26.97 -3.89 -19.70
N ILE A 374 25.82 -3.61 -19.09
CA ILE A 374 25.63 -3.68 -17.63
C ILE A 374 25.82 -5.11 -17.13
N CYS A 375 25.22 -6.09 -17.81
CA CYS A 375 25.23 -7.49 -17.39
C CYS A 375 26.56 -8.23 -17.64
N ARG A 376 27.50 -7.66 -18.40
CA ARG A 376 28.80 -8.28 -18.74
C ARG A 376 28.68 -9.71 -19.28
N ALA A 377 27.69 -9.95 -20.14
CA ALA A 377 27.32 -11.26 -20.72
C ALA A 377 26.67 -12.30 -19.77
N GLU A 378 26.53 -12.02 -18.47
CA GLU A 378 25.72 -12.83 -17.57
C GLU A 378 24.25 -12.40 -17.60
N LYS A 379 23.36 -13.27 -18.06
CA LYS A 379 21.93 -12.91 -18.19
C LYS A 379 21.21 -12.72 -16.85
N ASP A 380 21.68 -13.40 -15.80
CA ASP A 380 20.92 -13.54 -14.56
C ASP A 380 21.69 -12.93 -13.39
N LEU A 381 21.34 -11.68 -13.07
CA LEU A 381 21.83 -10.99 -11.87
C LEU A 381 21.06 -11.48 -10.64
N ILE A 382 21.77 -12.08 -9.69
CA ILE A 382 21.20 -12.54 -8.42
C ILE A 382 21.73 -11.62 -7.32
N PHE A 383 20.82 -10.99 -6.60
CA PHE A 383 21.13 -10.19 -5.42
C PHE A 383 20.50 -10.84 -4.19
N VAL A 384 21.27 -10.96 -3.11
CA VAL A 384 20.79 -11.61 -1.89
C VAL A 384 21.55 -11.10 -0.66
N ALA A 385 20.86 -10.97 0.46
CA ALA A 385 21.45 -10.65 1.76
C ALA A 385 21.72 -11.94 2.55
N LEU A 386 22.70 -12.75 2.10
CA LEU A 386 23.09 -13.99 2.77
C LEU A 386 24.59 -13.98 3.08
N PRO A 387 25.02 -14.49 4.24
CA PRO A 387 26.42 -14.43 4.67
C PRO A 387 27.28 -15.55 4.03
N PHE A 388 27.00 -15.93 2.78
CA PHE A 388 27.71 -17.03 2.12
C PHE A 388 29.16 -16.65 1.74
N ASP A 389 29.41 -15.35 1.53
CA ASP A 389 30.73 -14.77 1.25
C ASP A 389 31.27 -13.93 2.43
N SER A 390 30.54 -13.85 3.56
CA SER A 390 30.87 -12.97 4.69
C SER A 390 31.59 -13.69 5.84
N THR A 391 32.35 -12.93 6.64
CA THR A 391 32.95 -13.48 7.86
C THR A 391 31.86 -13.96 8.84
N PRO A 392 32.05 -15.12 9.51
CA PRO A 392 31.08 -15.63 10.47
C PRO A 392 30.73 -14.58 11.54
N GLY A 393 29.44 -14.23 11.63
CA GLY A 393 28.92 -13.26 12.61
C GLY A 393 28.74 -11.82 12.10
N ALA A 394 29.10 -11.50 10.85
CA ALA A 394 28.73 -10.24 10.21
C ALA A 394 27.29 -10.29 9.69
N GLU A 395 26.57 -9.16 9.78
CA GLU A 395 25.29 -9.00 9.07
C GLU A 395 25.55 -9.02 7.56
N ALA A 396 24.75 -9.79 6.82
CA ALA A 396 24.87 -9.88 5.38
C ALA A 396 24.21 -8.67 4.73
N SER A 397 24.99 -7.87 4.02
CA SER A 397 24.45 -6.81 3.19
C SER A 397 23.76 -7.37 1.95
N TYR A 398 22.74 -6.66 1.47
CA TYR A 398 22.11 -7.00 0.19
C TYR A 398 23.09 -6.65 -0.94
N ASP A 399 23.65 -7.66 -1.60
CA ASP A 399 24.67 -7.49 -2.63
C ASP A 399 24.55 -8.53 -3.75
N GLU A 400 25.26 -8.30 -4.85
CA GLU A 400 25.34 -9.19 -5.98
C GLU A 400 26.14 -10.46 -5.67
N VAL A 401 25.58 -11.60 -6.08
CA VAL A 401 26.25 -12.90 -6.00
C VAL A 401 27.34 -13.00 -7.06
N SER A 402 28.59 -12.89 -6.63
CA SER A 402 29.76 -13.05 -7.50
C SER A 402 30.01 -14.51 -7.93
N ASP A 403 29.82 -15.47 -7.01
CA ASP A 403 29.99 -16.91 -7.28
C ASP A 403 28.70 -17.70 -7.06
N LYS A 404 28.00 -18.00 -8.17
CA LYS A 404 26.77 -18.80 -8.18
C LYS A 404 26.98 -20.24 -7.72
N GLN A 405 28.17 -20.79 -7.89
CA GLN A 405 28.49 -22.14 -7.43
C GLN A 405 28.71 -22.16 -5.92
N MET A 406 29.32 -21.11 -5.36
CA MET A 406 29.42 -20.94 -3.90
C MET A 406 28.04 -20.78 -3.27
N LEU A 407 27.18 -19.94 -3.85
CA LEU A 407 25.77 -19.82 -3.42
C LEU A 407 25.06 -21.17 -3.45
N LYS A 408 25.20 -21.94 -4.53
CA LYS A 408 24.59 -23.27 -4.64
C LYS A 408 25.07 -24.23 -3.55
N THR A 409 26.38 -24.26 -3.28
CA THR A 409 26.95 -25.08 -2.21
C THR A 409 26.39 -24.67 -0.85
N PHE A 410 26.34 -23.35 -0.57
CA PHE A 410 25.79 -22.81 0.67
C PHE A 410 24.31 -23.19 0.86
N LEU A 411 23.47 -22.97 -0.15
CA LEU A 411 22.05 -23.31 -0.09
C LEU A 411 21.83 -24.82 0.04
N THR A 412 22.66 -25.65 -0.58
CA THR A 412 22.58 -27.10 -0.44
C THR A 412 22.89 -27.53 1.00
N ALA A 413 23.95 -26.98 1.61
CA ALA A 413 24.27 -27.24 3.01
C ALA A 413 23.15 -26.76 3.95
N LYS A 414 22.56 -25.58 3.69
CA LYS A 414 21.42 -25.08 4.46
C LYS A 414 20.17 -25.94 4.32
N LEU A 415 19.93 -26.52 3.14
CA LEU A 415 18.82 -27.43 2.92
C LEU A 415 19.02 -28.76 3.67
N GLU A 416 20.26 -29.25 3.76
CA GLU A 416 20.62 -30.39 4.60
C GLU A 416 20.39 -30.08 6.09
N GLU A 417 20.85 -28.92 6.56
CA GLU A 417 20.61 -28.44 7.93
C GLU A 417 19.10 -28.36 8.25
N TYR A 418 18.30 -27.82 7.34
CA TYR A 418 16.84 -27.81 7.47
C TYR A 418 16.28 -29.23 7.61
N ASN A 419 16.73 -30.15 6.75
CA ASN A 419 16.25 -31.53 6.73
C ASN A 419 16.60 -32.30 8.01
N GLU A 420 17.74 -32.01 8.64
CA GLU A 420 18.14 -32.59 9.92
C GLU A 420 17.34 -32.03 11.10
N ARG A 421 17.00 -30.74 11.06
CA ARG A 421 16.24 -30.06 12.13
C ARG A 421 14.72 -30.24 12.02
N SER A 422 14.22 -30.52 10.81
CA SER A 422 12.79 -30.55 10.53
C SER A 422 12.10 -31.73 11.20
N LEU A 423 11.23 -31.44 12.17
CA LEU A 423 10.31 -32.41 12.76
C LEU A 423 9.20 -32.86 11.79
N ARG A 424 8.96 -32.09 10.72
CA ARG A 424 7.92 -32.36 9.70
C ARG A 424 8.39 -33.30 8.58
N GLY A 425 9.60 -33.84 8.72
CA GLY A 425 10.22 -34.71 7.74
C GLY A 425 11.09 -33.95 6.73
N ARG A 426 11.77 -34.74 5.88
CA ARG A 426 12.71 -34.26 4.87
C ARG A 426 11.98 -33.57 3.71
N MET A 427 12.47 -32.42 3.29
CA MET A 427 12.07 -31.71 2.08
C MET A 427 12.87 -32.23 0.88
N PRO A 428 12.26 -32.95 -0.07
CA PRO A 428 12.96 -33.54 -1.22
C PRO A 428 13.08 -32.51 -2.37
N VAL A 429 13.67 -31.34 -2.10
CA VAL A 429 13.90 -30.31 -3.12
C VAL A 429 15.29 -30.48 -3.72
N VAL A 430 15.38 -30.41 -5.05
CA VAL A 430 16.65 -30.35 -5.77
C VAL A 430 16.92 -28.90 -6.18
N LEU A 431 18.06 -28.35 -5.76
CA LEU A 431 18.46 -26.97 -6.05
C LEU A 431 19.15 -26.89 -7.42
N PHE A 432 18.35 -26.91 -8.48
CA PHE A 432 18.78 -26.51 -9.82
C PHE A 432 18.68 -24.99 -9.99
N LYS A 433 19.15 -24.45 -11.12
CA LYS A 433 19.29 -23.01 -11.36
C LYS A 433 18.02 -22.21 -11.02
N ASP A 434 16.87 -22.54 -11.62
CA ASP A 434 15.65 -21.76 -11.40
C ASP A 434 15.14 -21.90 -9.95
N ALA A 435 15.34 -23.05 -9.32
CA ALA A 435 14.98 -23.25 -7.91
C ALA A 435 15.80 -22.33 -6.98
N ILE A 436 17.10 -22.16 -7.27
CA ILE A 436 17.97 -21.22 -6.55
C ILE A 436 17.49 -19.78 -6.76
N GLU A 437 17.23 -19.40 -8.00
CA GLU A 437 16.75 -18.05 -8.31
C GLU A 437 15.40 -17.75 -7.64
N HIS A 438 14.44 -18.67 -7.73
CA HIS A 438 13.14 -18.52 -7.07
C HIS A 438 13.26 -18.47 -5.55
N CYS A 439 14.14 -19.27 -4.96
CA CYS A 439 14.42 -19.20 -3.52
C CYS A 439 14.98 -17.82 -3.14
N CYS A 440 15.95 -17.29 -3.89
CA CYS A 440 16.52 -15.96 -3.64
C CYS A 440 15.46 -14.85 -3.80
N ARG A 441 14.57 -14.96 -4.80
CA ARG A 441 13.46 -14.01 -4.99
C ARG A 441 12.49 -14.02 -3.80
N ILE A 442 12.11 -15.20 -3.31
CA ILE A 442 11.22 -15.32 -2.14
C ILE A 442 11.93 -14.78 -0.91
N PHE A 443 13.17 -15.21 -0.64
CA PHE A 443 13.98 -14.73 0.48
C PHE A 443 14.11 -13.21 0.48
N ARG A 444 14.42 -12.60 -0.67
CA ARG A 444 14.46 -11.14 -0.83
C ARG A 444 13.15 -10.49 -0.41
N ILE A 445 12.01 -11.01 -0.84
CA ILE A 445 10.69 -10.46 -0.45
C ILE A 445 10.47 -10.58 1.06
N LEU A 446 10.87 -11.69 1.69
CA LEU A 446 10.75 -11.90 3.14
C LEU A 446 11.69 -11.00 3.96
N CYS A 447 12.77 -10.50 3.37
CA CYS A 447 13.67 -9.54 4.02
C CYS A 447 13.18 -8.10 3.93
N LEU A 448 12.28 -7.79 3.00
CA LEU A 448 11.74 -6.44 2.83
C LEU A 448 10.62 -6.14 3.83
N PRO A 449 10.60 -4.95 4.45
CA PRO A 449 9.49 -4.55 5.30
C PRO A 449 8.19 -4.45 4.49
N ASN A 450 7.10 -5.01 5.03
CA ASN A 450 5.81 -5.17 4.32
C ASN A 450 5.93 -5.95 2.99
N GLY A 451 6.88 -6.88 2.92
CA GLY A 451 7.10 -7.74 1.77
C GLY A 451 6.09 -8.89 1.73
N HIS A 452 5.18 -8.85 0.77
CA HIS A 452 4.23 -9.94 0.50
C HIS A 452 4.43 -10.47 -0.92
N ALA A 453 4.14 -11.75 -1.15
CA ALA A 453 4.33 -12.39 -2.45
C ALA A 453 3.08 -13.15 -2.88
N THR A 454 2.74 -13.05 -4.17
CA THR A 454 1.84 -13.99 -4.83
C THR A 454 2.65 -14.86 -5.77
N LEU A 455 2.75 -16.15 -5.48
CA LEU A 455 3.50 -17.12 -6.26
C LEU A 455 2.56 -17.83 -7.23
N VAL A 456 2.60 -17.41 -8.49
CA VAL A 456 1.78 -18.01 -9.56
C VAL A 456 2.55 -19.14 -10.22
N GLY A 457 1.97 -20.34 -10.27
CA GLY A 457 2.63 -21.48 -10.91
C GLY A 457 1.77 -22.74 -10.92
N VAL A 458 2.11 -23.69 -11.78
CA VAL A 458 1.44 -25.00 -11.84
C VAL A 458 1.80 -25.85 -10.61
N GLY A 459 1.02 -26.90 -10.35
CA GLY A 459 1.33 -27.87 -9.29
C GLY A 459 2.71 -28.50 -9.51
N GLY A 460 3.46 -28.74 -8.43
CA GLY A 460 4.81 -29.33 -8.50
C GLY A 460 5.95 -28.34 -8.81
N SER A 461 5.66 -27.05 -9.03
CA SER A 461 6.67 -25.99 -9.27
C SER A 461 7.54 -25.64 -8.05
N GLY A 462 7.37 -26.31 -6.91
CA GLY A 462 8.17 -26.08 -5.71
C GLY A 462 7.82 -24.83 -4.89
N ARG A 463 6.80 -24.04 -5.26
CA ARG A 463 6.42 -22.79 -4.56
C ARG A 463 6.31 -22.93 -3.05
N HIS A 464 5.62 -23.97 -2.57
CA HIS A 464 5.44 -24.25 -1.14
C HIS A 464 6.76 -24.62 -0.47
N SER A 465 7.48 -25.58 -1.03
CA SER A 465 8.77 -26.04 -0.49
C SER A 465 9.85 -24.95 -0.49
N LEU A 466 9.95 -24.16 -1.57
CA LEU A 466 10.89 -23.05 -1.67
C LEU A 466 10.53 -21.91 -0.71
N THR A 467 9.24 -21.67 -0.45
CA THR A 467 8.83 -20.69 0.57
C THR A 467 9.21 -21.16 1.97
N LEU A 468 8.95 -22.43 2.30
CA LEU A 468 9.38 -23.03 3.56
C LEU A 468 10.89 -22.92 3.75
N PHE A 469 11.65 -23.22 2.71
CA PHE A 469 13.11 -23.11 2.76
C PHE A 469 13.57 -21.66 2.89
N ALA A 470 12.96 -20.72 2.17
CA ALA A 470 13.26 -19.30 2.31
C ALA A 470 12.94 -18.75 3.71
N CYS A 471 11.86 -19.22 4.35
CA CYS A 471 11.54 -18.88 5.75
C CYS A 471 12.64 -19.38 6.69
N PHE A 472 13.14 -20.61 6.49
CA PHE A 472 14.26 -21.14 7.26
C PHE A 472 15.53 -20.32 7.08
N LEU A 473 15.86 -19.92 5.85
CA LEU A 473 17.01 -19.06 5.57
C LEU A 473 16.90 -17.69 6.26
N ALA A 474 15.69 -17.15 6.34
CA ALA A 474 15.41 -15.84 6.94
C ALA A 474 15.20 -15.90 8.47
N ASP A 475 15.37 -17.07 9.09
CA ASP A 475 15.06 -17.34 10.51
C ASP A 475 13.62 -16.91 10.89
N GLN A 476 12.67 -17.18 10.00
CA GLN A 476 11.26 -16.88 10.17
C GLN A 476 10.43 -18.14 10.39
N GLN A 477 9.39 -18.04 11.21
CA GLN A 477 8.41 -19.11 11.34
C GLN A 477 7.55 -19.19 10.08
N CYS A 478 7.24 -20.40 9.62
CA CYS A 478 6.26 -20.59 8.55
C CYS A 478 4.94 -21.09 9.13
N PHE A 479 3.93 -20.23 9.13
CA PHE A 479 2.59 -20.55 9.58
C PHE A 479 1.75 -21.06 8.40
N GLN A 480 1.09 -22.20 8.58
CA GLN A 480 0.23 -22.84 7.59
C GLN A 480 -1.05 -23.30 8.28
N ILE A 481 -2.17 -23.18 7.60
CA ILE A 481 -3.45 -23.70 8.09
C ILE A 481 -3.64 -25.16 7.68
N GLU A 482 -4.22 -25.95 8.57
CA GLU A 482 -4.54 -27.36 8.35
C GLU A 482 -6.04 -27.50 8.13
N VAL A 483 -6.43 -27.51 6.86
CA VAL A 483 -7.84 -27.57 6.47
C VAL A 483 -8.34 -29.01 6.59
N ASN A 484 -9.29 -29.24 7.49
CA ASN A 484 -10.03 -30.50 7.63
C ASN A 484 -11.46 -30.37 7.05
N ARG A 485 -12.26 -31.44 7.12
CA ARG A 485 -13.62 -31.47 6.54
C ARG A 485 -14.57 -30.44 7.14
N ASP A 486 -14.39 -30.11 8.43
CA ASP A 486 -15.27 -29.22 9.19
C ASP A 486 -14.67 -27.82 9.33
N TYR A 487 -13.59 -27.52 8.60
CA TYR A 487 -12.90 -26.25 8.66
C TYR A 487 -13.73 -25.16 7.97
N GLY A 488 -14.12 -24.15 8.74
CA GLY A 488 -14.87 -23.01 8.26
C GLY A 488 -14.20 -21.69 8.62
N HIS A 489 -14.99 -20.61 8.51
CA HIS A 489 -14.56 -19.27 8.89
C HIS A 489 -14.23 -19.10 10.38
N PRO A 490 -14.98 -19.70 11.33
CA PRO A 490 -14.62 -19.63 12.75
C PRO A 490 -13.24 -20.23 13.04
N GLU A 491 -12.94 -21.40 12.49
CA GLU A 491 -11.65 -22.08 12.67
C GLU A 491 -10.51 -21.27 12.04
N PHE A 492 -10.77 -20.66 10.88
CA PHE A 492 -9.84 -19.74 10.25
C PHE A 492 -9.54 -18.51 11.12
N GLN A 493 -10.55 -17.91 11.74
CA GLN A 493 -10.34 -16.79 12.67
C GLN A 493 -9.51 -17.20 13.90
N GLU A 494 -9.72 -18.41 14.44
CA GLU A 494 -8.90 -18.92 15.54
C GLU A 494 -7.44 -19.13 15.13
N ASP A 495 -7.17 -19.60 13.91
CA ASP A 495 -5.80 -19.70 13.39
C ASP A 495 -5.17 -18.32 13.14
N LEU A 496 -5.96 -17.34 12.66
CA LEU A 496 -5.51 -15.95 12.55
C LEU A 496 -5.19 -15.34 13.92
N LYS A 497 -5.95 -15.63 14.98
CA LYS A 497 -5.61 -15.19 16.35
C LYS A 497 -4.25 -15.71 16.79
N LYS A 498 -3.94 -16.99 16.53
CA LYS A 498 -2.62 -17.58 16.83
C LYS A 498 -1.50 -16.86 16.07
N LEU A 499 -1.72 -16.59 14.77
CA LEU A 499 -0.78 -15.86 13.93
C LEU A 499 -0.53 -14.43 14.43
N TYR A 500 -1.59 -13.72 14.81
CA TYR A 500 -1.51 -12.36 15.36
C TYR A 500 -0.84 -12.33 16.74
N ASN A 501 -1.04 -13.34 17.58
CA ASN A 501 -0.32 -13.46 18.85
C ASN A 501 1.18 -13.71 18.62
N ALA A 502 1.55 -14.61 17.70
CA ALA A 502 2.95 -14.90 17.39
C ALA A 502 3.70 -13.67 16.80
N THR A 503 3.04 -12.90 15.94
CA THR A 503 3.66 -11.74 15.27
C THR A 503 3.59 -10.46 16.10
N GLY A 504 2.45 -10.22 16.76
CA GLY A 504 2.20 -9.01 17.52
C GLY A 504 2.67 -9.09 18.98
N VAL A 505 2.30 -10.13 19.71
CA VAL A 505 2.67 -10.29 21.14
C VAL A 505 4.12 -10.75 21.25
N ASP A 506 4.41 -11.97 20.76
CA ASP A 506 5.74 -12.57 20.85
C ASP A 506 6.78 -11.80 20.02
N GLY A 507 6.35 -11.05 19.00
CA GLY A 507 7.25 -10.31 18.10
C GLY A 507 8.10 -11.22 17.21
N LYS A 508 7.62 -12.43 16.91
CA LYS A 508 8.35 -13.39 16.06
C LYS A 508 8.03 -13.13 14.59
N ARG A 509 9.08 -12.98 13.77
CA ARG A 509 8.95 -12.90 12.32
C ARG A 509 8.32 -14.18 11.78
N THR A 510 7.18 -14.04 11.11
CA THR A 510 6.35 -15.15 10.67
C THR A 510 5.84 -14.91 9.25
N THR A 511 6.00 -15.91 8.39
CA THR A 511 5.39 -15.95 7.07
C THR A 511 4.13 -16.80 7.11
N PHE A 512 2.99 -16.20 6.78
CA PHE A 512 1.76 -16.92 6.53
C PHE A 512 1.75 -17.44 5.08
N LEU A 513 1.88 -18.76 4.94
CA LEU A 513 1.86 -19.44 3.65
C LEU A 513 0.46 -20.02 3.39
N LEU A 514 -0.24 -19.43 2.42
CA LEU A 514 -1.59 -19.82 2.03
C LEU A 514 -1.59 -20.32 0.57
N SER A 515 -2.26 -21.45 0.30
CA SER A 515 -2.52 -21.90 -1.07
C SER A 515 -3.98 -21.67 -1.45
N ASP A 516 -4.23 -21.48 -2.73
CA ASP A 516 -5.56 -21.53 -3.34
C ASP A 516 -6.38 -22.78 -2.92
N ALA A 517 -5.74 -23.93 -2.75
CA ALA A 517 -6.37 -25.16 -2.29
C ALA A 517 -6.90 -25.10 -0.84
N ASN A 518 -6.39 -24.17 -0.02
CA ASN A 518 -6.84 -23.98 1.36
C ASN A 518 -8.01 -22.99 1.47
N ILE A 519 -8.40 -22.33 0.38
CA ILE A 519 -9.48 -21.35 0.38
C ILE A 519 -10.80 -22.06 0.17
N LEU A 520 -11.55 -22.24 1.26
CA LEU A 520 -12.87 -22.86 1.24
C LEU A 520 -14.02 -21.84 1.05
N SER A 521 -13.77 -20.57 1.32
CA SER A 521 -14.76 -19.50 1.27
C SER A 521 -14.12 -18.17 0.84
N GLU A 522 -14.88 -17.35 0.11
CA GLU A 522 -14.46 -15.99 -0.26
C GLU A 522 -14.18 -15.10 0.97
N SER A 523 -14.78 -15.42 2.13
CA SER A 523 -14.51 -14.72 3.40
C SER A 523 -13.04 -14.78 3.83
N PHE A 524 -12.31 -15.85 3.48
CA PHE A 524 -10.88 -15.98 3.82
C PHE A 524 -10.05 -14.95 3.06
N ILE A 525 -10.37 -14.76 1.77
CA ILE A 525 -9.71 -13.76 0.93
C ILE A 525 -10.04 -12.35 1.41
N GLU A 526 -11.25 -12.11 1.89
CA GLU A 526 -11.62 -10.82 2.48
C GLU A 526 -10.76 -10.51 3.71
N ASP A 527 -10.57 -11.47 4.62
CA ASP A 527 -9.72 -11.27 5.79
C ASP A 527 -8.25 -11.08 5.40
N VAL A 528 -7.72 -11.85 4.44
CA VAL A 528 -6.36 -11.65 3.90
C VAL A 528 -6.21 -10.27 3.26
N HIS A 529 -7.23 -9.79 2.54
CA HIS A 529 -7.24 -8.43 2.00
C HIS A 529 -7.16 -7.39 3.13
N ASN A 530 -7.94 -7.56 4.21
CA ASN A 530 -7.89 -6.65 5.35
C ASN A 530 -6.53 -6.70 6.08
N MET A 531 -5.88 -7.87 6.13
CA MET A 531 -4.50 -8.01 6.63
C MET A 531 -3.51 -7.23 5.77
N LEU A 532 -3.63 -7.25 4.44
CA LEU A 532 -2.73 -6.51 3.54
C LEU A 532 -3.00 -5.00 3.53
N SER A 533 -4.26 -4.59 3.62
CA SER A 533 -4.68 -3.18 3.51
C SER A 533 -4.55 -2.43 4.83
N SER A 534 -5.08 -2.99 5.92
CA SER A 534 -5.09 -2.38 7.25
C SER A 534 -4.23 -3.12 8.28
N GLY A 535 -3.73 -4.32 8.01
CA GLY A 535 -3.08 -5.14 9.03
C GLY A 535 -4.02 -5.60 10.15
N GLU A 536 -5.34 -5.39 10.00
CA GLU A 536 -6.36 -5.70 11.00
C GLU A 536 -7.46 -6.52 10.33
N VAL A 537 -7.91 -7.58 11.00
CA VAL A 537 -9.12 -8.33 10.64
C VAL A 537 -10.26 -7.93 11.56
N SER A 538 -11.38 -7.50 10.99
CA SER A 538 -12.50 -6.96 11.75
C SER A 538 -13.07 -7.98 12.74
N ASN A 539 -13.23 -7.58 14.00
CA ASN A 539 -13.75 -8.42 15.08
C ASN A 539 -12.94 -9.71 15.31
N LEU A 540 -11.63 -9.70 15.00
CA LEU A 540 -10.77 -10.87 15.26
C LEU A 540 -10.67 -11.17 16.75
N PHE A 541 -10.51 -10.14 17.59
CA PHE A 541 -10.41 -10.26 19.05
C PHE A 541 -11.64 -9.66 19.72
N THR A 542 -12.14 -10.35 20.74
CA THR A 542 -13.11 -9.80 21.68
C THR A 542 -12.47 -8.75 22.59
N THR A 543 -13.29 -7.95 23.28
CA THR A 543 -12.76 -6.93 24.21
C THR A 543 -11.97 -7.54 25.36
N ASP A 544 -12.36 -8.74 25.82
CA ASP A 544 -11.69 -9.44 26.91
C ASP A 544 -10.35 -10.03 26.43
N GLU A 545 -10.31 -10.66 25.26
CA GLU A 545 -9.07 -11.15 24.64
C GLU A 545 -8.07 -10.02 24.38
N PHE A 546 -8.54 -8.87 23.86
CA PHE A 546 -7.67 -7.73 23.62
C PHE A 546 -7.12 -7.12 24.92
N SER A 547 -7.89 -7.18 26.01
CA SER A 547 -7.42 -6.73 27.33
C SER A 547 -6.29 -7.63 27.86
N ALA A 548 -6.38 -8.95 27.62
CA ALA A 548 -5.30 -9.88 27.95
C ALA A 548 -4.03 -9.61 27.10
N ILE A 549 -4.20 -9.43 25.78
CA ILE A 549 -3.09 -9.05 24.87
C ILE A 549 -2.43 -7.74 25.33
N SER A 550 -3.22 -6.75 25.73
CA SER A 550 -2.70 -5.46 26.21
C SER A 550 -1.86 -5.60 27.48
N ALA A 551 -2.23 -6.51 28.38
CA ALA A 551 -1.48 -6.79 29.61
C ALA A 551 -0.12 -7.44 29.30
N GLU A 552 -0.08 -8.38 28.34
CA GLU A 552 1.17 -9.03 27.91
C GLU A 552 2.11 -8.04 27.18
N LEU A 553 1.54 -7.11 26.41
CA LEU A 553 2.29 -6.10 25.66
C LEU A 553 2.77 -4.92 26.52
N GLU A 554 2.29 -4.76 27.75
CA GLU A 554 2.53 -3.57 28.57
C GLU A 554 4.03 -3.24 28.70
N LYS A 555 4.87 -4.25 28.93
CA LYS A 555 6.33 -4.07 29.05
C LYS A 555 6.95 -3.57 27.74
N ALA A 556 6.56 -4.16 26.61
CA ALA A 556 7.06 -3.79 25.29
C ALA A 556 6.58 -2.39 24.88
N ALA A 557 5.32 -2.07 25.19
CA ALA A 557 4.72 -0.76 24.92
C ALA A 557 5.43 0.36 25.69
N LYS A 558 5.68 0.17 27.00
CA LYS A 558 6.45 1.12 27.81
C LYS A 558 7.87 1.34 27.26
N ALA A 559 8.54 0.26 26.81
CA ALA A 559 9.86 0.35 26.20
C ALA A 559 9.85 1.14 24.88
N ALA A 560 8.76 1.06 24.11
CA ALA A 560 8.56 1.82 22.89
C ALA A 560 8.00 3.23 23.12
N GLY A 561 7.82 3.67 24.37
CA GLY A 561 7.26 4.98 24.72
C GLY A 561 5.74 5.12 24.52
N VAL A 562 5.03 4.01 24.33
CA VAL A 562 3.58 3.98 24.18
C VAL A 562 2.92 3.93 25.56
N ASN A 563 1.92 4.78 25.80
CA ASN A 563 1.19 4.82 27.06
C ASN A 563 0.21 3.63 27.16
N PRO A 564 0.42 2.67 28.09
CA PRO A 564 -0.43 1.48 28.19
C PRO A 564 -1.86 1.78 28.66
N SER A 565 -2.10 2.93 29.28
CA SER A 565 -3.45 3.34 29.69
C SER A 565 -4.34 3.77 28.52
N ASN A 566 -3.75 4.04 27.35
CA ASN A 566 -4.50 4.40 26.15
C ASN A 566 -4.75 3.15 25.29
N ARG A 567 -5.99 2.65 25.31
CA ARG A 567 -6.40 1.45 24.58
C ARG A 567 -6.19 1.56 23.06
N ASP A 568 -6.48 2.72 22.46
CA ASP A 568 -6.28 2.93 21.02
C ASP A 568 -4.79 2.90 20.66
N ALA A 569 -3.94 3.55 21.47
CA ALA A 569 -2.49 3.53 21.26
C ALA A 569 -1.89 2.13 21.43
N MET A 570 -2.39 1.34 22.38
CA MET A 570 -1.99 -0.07 22.55
C MET A 570 -2.41 -0.92 21.34
N HIS A 571 -3.59 -0.69 20.79
CA HIS A 571 -4.07 -1.37 19.60
C HIS A 571 -3.22 -1.03 18.37
N ASP A 572 -2.93 0.24 18.14
CA ASP A 572 -2.08 0.67 17.04
C ASP A 572 -0.65 0.15 17.18
N PHE A 573 -0.12 0.09 18.40
CA PHE A 573 1.19 -0.52 18.69
C PHE A 573 1.20 -2.02 18.38
N PHE A 574 0.18 -2.75 18.79
CA PHE A 574 0.02 -4.18 18.48
C PHE A 574 -0.03 -4.40 16.96
N LEU A 575 -0.86 -3.64 16.23
CA LEU A 575 -0.95 -3.75 14.78
C LEU A 575 0.34 -3.36 14.07
N SER A 576 1.09 -2.37 14.57
CA SER A 576 2.42 -2.03 14.04
C SER A 576 3.36 -3.23 14.12
N ARG A 577 3.41 -3.90 15.28
CA ARG A 577 4.23 -5.11 15.49
C ARG A 577 3.80 -6.26 14.60
N VAL A 578 2.49 -6.45 14.39
CA VAL A 578 1.97 -7.46 13.45
C VAL A 578 2.47 -7.16 12.04
N ARG A 579 2.29 -5.93 11.53
CA ARG A 579 2.72 -5.56 10.17
C ARG A 579 4.24 -5.68 9.96
N GLU A 580 5.03 -5.36 10.98
CA GLU A 580 6.49 -5.46 10.92
C GLU A 580 6.99 -6.91 10.88
N ASN A 581 6.27 -7.83 11.52
CA ASN A 581 6.69 -9.23 11.67
C ASN A 581 5.95 -10.22 10.76
N LEU A 582 4.87 -9.80 10.10
CA LEU A 582 4.02 -10.67 9.29
C LEU A 582 4.29 -10.52 7.80
N HIS A 583 4.73 -11.61 7.16
CA HIS A 583 4.73 -11.75 5.71
C HIS A 583 3.59 -12.64 5.26
N ILE A 584 3.08 -12.40 4.06
CA ILE A 584 1.99 -13.21 3.47
C ILE A 584 2.48 -13.69 2.12
N VAL A 585 2.52 -15.01 1.94
CA VAL A 585 2.88 -15.66 0.68
C VAL A 585 1.69 -16.47 0.20
N PHE A 586 1.12 -16.05 -0.92
CA PHE A 586 -0.07 -16.66 -1.50
C PHE A 586 0.27 -17.47 -2.76
N CYS A 587 0.06 -18.78 -2.73
CA CYS A 587 0.32 -19.67 -3.85
C CYS A 587 -0.95 -19.89 -4.68
N VAL A 588 -0.94 -19.46 -5.95
CA VAL A 588 -2.11 -19.51 -6.84
C VAL A 588 -1.82 -20.28 -8.12
N ARG A 589 -2.68 -21.24 -8.49
CA ARG A 589 -2.55 -21.89 -9.80
C ARG A 589 -3.04 -20.93 -10.90
N PRO A 590 -2.33 -20.82 -12.04
CA PRO A 590 -2.75 -19.96 -13.14
C PRO A 590 -3.92 -20.53 -13.95
N ILE A 591 -4.32 -21.78 -13.69
CA ILE A 591 -5.33 -22.50 -14.48
C ILE A 591 -6.72 -22.17 -13.94
N GLY A 592 -7.63 -21.78 -14.85
CA GLY A 592 -9.04 -21.52 -14.54
C GLY A 592 -9.34 -20.04 -14.29
N GLN A 593 -10.56 -19.77 -13.80
CA GLN A 593 -11.02 -18.40 -13.53
C GLN A 593 -10.51 -17.84 -12.18
N GLN A 594 -10.02 -18.70 -11.29
CA GLN A 594 -9.65 -18.32 -9.92
C GLN A 594 -8.60 -17.21 -9.85
N LEU A 595 -7.53 -17.28 -10.65
CA LEU A 595 -6.51 -16.22 -10.68
C LEU A 595 -7.13 -14.87 -11.08
N ARG A 596 -8.10 -14.89 -12.00
CA ARG A 596 -8.82 -13.71 -12.43
C ARG A 596 -9.78 -13.18 -11.37
N ASP A 597 -10.40 -14.07 -10.60
CA ASP A 597 -11.31 -13.68 -9.52
C ASP A 597 -10.58 -13.11 -8.31
N TYR A 598 -9.32 -13.53 -8.09
CA TYR A 598 -8.44 -12.97 -7.06
C TYR A 598 -7.80 -11.63 -7.45
N CYS A 599 -7.60 -11.37 -8.75
CA CYS A 599 -7.04 -10.11 -9.28
C CYS A 599 -8.14 -9.05 -9.42
#